data_AF-A0A0P6XAE7-F1
#
_entry.id   AF-A0A0P6XAE7-F1
#
_cell.length_a   1.000
_cell.length_b   1.000
_cell.length_c   1.000
_cell.angle_alpha   90.00
_cell.angle_beta   90.00
_cell.angle_gamma   90.00
#
_symmetry.space_group_name_H-M   'P 1'
#
loop_
_entity.id
_entity.type
_entity.pdbx_description
1 polymer ?
#
loop_
_entity_poly.entity_id
_entity_poly.type
_entity_poly.pdbx_seq_one_letter_code
_entity_poly.pdbx_strand_id
1 'polypeptide(L)' 'MKCEDIVRYISDYIDGDLPVEILEEAEKHLATCPNCTATVKTLRETINLYKKSCKTCITPEHRAALLSAIQASASHHCT' A
#
# COMPACT_ATOMS: atom_id res chain seq x y z
N MET A 1 1.33 19.19 10.04
CA MET A 1 0.20 19.31 9.06
C MET A 1 -1.19 19.29 9.74
N LYS A 2 -2.26 19.69 9.04
CA LYS A 2 -3.67 19.69 9.53
C LYS A 2 -4.43 18.41 9.12
N CYS A 3 -5.60 18.17 9.72
CA CYS A 3 -6.46 17.04 9.35
C CYS A 3 -6.85 17.04 7.86
N GLU A 4 -7.11 18.22 7.30
CA GLU A 4 -7.43 18.40 5.86
C GLU A 4 -6.29 17.91 4.96
N ASP A 5 -5.03 18.10 5.39
CA ASP A 5 -3.87 17.62 4.66
C ASP A 5 -3.78 16.09 4.70
N ILE A 6 -4.05 15.47 5.85
CA ILE A 6 -4.11 14.00 5.96
C ILE A 6 -5.15 13.44 4.98
N VAL A 7 -6.36 14.02 4.95
CA VAL A 7 -7.42 13.56 4.05
C VAL A 7 -7.00 13.74 2.58
N ARG A 8 -6.33 14.85 2.26
CA ARG A 8 -5.85 15.13 0.90
C ARG A 8 -4.78 14.14 0.42
N TYR A 9 -3.89 13.71 1.31
CA TYR A 9 -2.78 12.79 1.01
C TYR A 9 -3.06 11.34 1.42
N ILE A 10 -4.29 11.01 1.82
CA ILE A 10 -4.58 9.73 2.47
C ILE A 10 -4.30 8.52 1.58
N SER A 11 -4.53 8.66 0.27
CA SER A 11 -4.23 7.62 -0.72
C SER A 11 -2.72 7.41 -0.84
N ASP A 12 -1.96 8.46 -1.16
CA ASP A 12 -0.50 8.43 -1.27
C ASP A 12 0.17 7.91 0.02
N TYR A 13 -0.38 8.28 1.19
CA TYR A 13 0.07 7.78 2.49
C TYR A 13 -0.15 6.27 2.67
N ILE A 14 -1.30 5.75 2.24
CA ILE A 14 -1.60 4.32 2.32
C ILE A 14 -0.77 3.52 1.32
N ASP A 15 -0.57 4.06 0.12
CA ASP A 15 0.15 3.41 -0.97
C ASP A 15 1.68 3.50 -0.80
N GLY A 16 2.17 4.41 0.06
CA GLY A 16 3.59 4.57 0.36
C GLY A 16 4.33 5.50 -0.60
N ASP A 17 3.59 6.28 -1.39
CA ASP A 17 4.11 7.17 -2.44
C ASP A 17 4.31 8.62 -1.97
N LEU A 18 4.16 8.87 -0.66
CA LEU A 18 4.39 10.18 -0.08
C LEU A 18 5.88 10.55 -0.07
N PRO A 19 6.24 11.79 -0.43
CA PRO A 19 7.59 12.31 -0.21
C PRO A 19 7.97 12.24 1.28
N VAL A 20 9.24 11.91 1.55
CA VAL A 20 9.76 11.69 2.93
C VAL A 20 9.42 12.86 3.87
N GLU A 21 9.58 14.10 3.40
CA GLU A 21 9.30 15.31 4.18
C GLU A 21 7.83 15.41 4.62
N ILE A 22 6.90 14.95 3.78
CA ILE A 22 5.46 14.97 4.07
C ILE A 22 5.07 13.76 4.93
N LEU A 23 5.73 12.61 4.71
CA LEU A 23 5.52 11.41 5.50
C LEU A 23 5.81 11.66 6.98
N GLU A 24 6.93 12.31 7.31
CA GLU A 24 7.28 12.63 8.69
C GLU A 24 6.22 13.51 9.38
N GLU A 25 5.71 14.51 8.68
CA GLU A 25 4.65 15.38 9.20
C GLU A 25 3.32 14.66 9.35
N ALA A 26 3.01 13.72 8.46
CA ALA A 26 1.82 12.87 8.56
C ALA A 26 1.90 11.94 9.77
N GLU A 27 3.04 11.27 9.98
CA GLU A 27 3.27 10.38 11.13
C GLU A 27 3.13 11.14 12.46
N LYS A 28 3.72 12.34 12.58
CA LYS A 28 3.54 13.18 13.78
C LYS A 28 2.07 13.54 14.03
N HIS A 29 1.30 13.82 12.99
CA HIS A 29 -0.12 14.12 13.12
C HIS A 29 -0.91 12.88 13.56
N LEU A 30 -0.68 11.73 12.93
CA LEU A 30 -1.37 10.48 13.26
C LEU A 30 -1.05 9.99 14.67
N ALA A 31 0.14 10.27 15.18
CA ALA A 31 0.51 9.97 16.57
C ALA A 31 -0.32 10.74 17.61
N THR A 32 -0.92 11.88 17.24
CA THR A 32 -1.60 12.78 18.19
C THR A 32 -3.08 13.00 17.90
N CYS A 33 -3.56 12.66 16.69
CA CYS A 33 -4.94 12.89 16.26
C CYS A 33 -5.72 11.57 16.15
N PRO A 34 -6.58 11.22 17.13
CA PRO A 34 -7.33 9.97 17.10
C PRO A 34 -8.33 9.88 15.93
N ASN A 35 -8.88 11.01 15.49
CA ASN A 35 -9.83 11.05 14.38
C ASN A 35 -9.16 10.63 13.06
N CYS A 36 -8.01 11.22 12.73
CA CYS A 36 -7.27 10.89 11.52
C CYS A 36 -6.75 9.45 11.55
N THR A 37 -6.29 8.97 12.70
CA THR A 37 -5.86 7.58 12.88
C THR A 37 -7.01 6.60 12.67
N ALA A 38 -8.21 6.91 13.17
CA ALA A 38 -9.41 6.13 12.88
C ALA A 38 -9.76 6.14 11.39
N THR A 39 -9.73 7.31 10.73
CA THR A 39 -10.00 7.43 9.28
C THR A 39 -9.04 6.59 8.44
N VAL A 40 -7.73 6.70 8.68
CA VAL A 40 -6.71 5.90 7.97
C VAL A 40 -6.93 4.41 8.19
N LYS A 41 -7.22 4.00 9.43
CA LYS A 41 -7.52 2.60 9.76
C LYS A 41 -8.74 2.09 8.99
N THR A 42 -9.85 2.83 9.00
CA THR A 42 -11.08 2.44 8.31
C THR A 42 -10.87 2.33 6.80
N LEU A 43 -10.10 3.23 6.20
CA LEU A 43 -9.80 3.17 4.77
C LEU A 43 -8.95 1.92 4.43
N ARG A 44 -7.92 1.62 5.24
CA ARG A 44 -7.13 0.38 5.09
C ARG A 44 -8.00 -0.87 5.22
N GLU A 45 -8.93 -0.89 6.18
CA GLU A 45 -9.89 -2.00 6.36
C GLU A 45 -10.80 -2.15 5.14
N THR A 46 -11.33 -1.04 4.62
CA THR A 46 -12.15 -1.01 3.40
C THR A 46 -11.38 -1.60 2.21
N ILE A 47 -10.15 -1.15 1.97
CA ILE A 47 -9.27 -1.69 0.92
C ILE A 47 -9.05 -3.20 1.11
N ASN A 48 -8.80 -3.64 2.35
CA ASN A 48 -8.61 -5.06 2.65
C ASN A 48 -9.87 -5.90 2.40
N LEU A 49 -11.06 -5.36 2.66
CA LEU A 49 -12.32 -6.02 2.32
C LEU A 49 -12.44 -6.23 0.81
N TYR A 50 -12.16 -5.20 0.01
CA TYR A 50 -12.17 -5.31 -1.46
C TYR A 50 -11.12 -6.32 -1.96
N LYS A 51 -9.90 -6.30 -1.41
CA LYS A 51 -8.85 -7.28 -1.74
C LYS A 51 -9.28 -8.72 -1.44
N LYS A 52 -9.99 -8.95 -0.33
CA LYS A 52 -10.49 -10.28 0.05
C LYS A 52 -11.70 -10.72 -0.78
N SER A 53 -12.58 -9.80 -1.17
CA SER A 53 -13.72 -10.10 -2.03
C SER A 53 -13.30 -10.36 -3.48
N CYS A 54 -12.17 -9.81 -3.92
CA CYS A 54 -11.54 -10.15 -5.18
C CYS A 54 -10.84 -11.52 -5.06
N LYS A 55 -11.64 -12.59 -5.03
CA LYS A 55 -11.11 -13.95 -5.18
C LYS A 55 -10.83 -14.20 -6.66
N THR A 56 -9.52 -14.24 -6.95
CA THR A 56 -8.83 -14.68 -8.17
C THR A 56 -8.58 -13.63 -9.25
N CYS A 57 -7.29 -13.36 -9.49
CA CYS A 57 -6.80 -12.70 -10.71
C CYS A 57 -5.65 -13.47 -11.38
N ILE A 58 -5.18 -14.57 -10.80
CA ILE A 58 -4.15 -15.42 -11.41
C ILE A 58 -4.52 -16.89 -11.29
N THR A 59 -4.59 -17.59 -12.42
CA THR A 59 -4.77 -19.04 -12.44
C THR A 59 -3.46 -19.72 -12.02
N PRO A 60 -3.48 -20.99 -11.56
CA PRO A 60 -2.27 -21.73 -11.22
C PRO A 60 -1.24 -21.75 -12.36
N GLU A 61 -1.69 -21.83 -13.60
CA GLU A 61 -0.84 -21.86 -14.80
C GLU A 61 -0.10 -20.52 -14.98
N HIS A 62 -0.83 -19.39 -14.89
CA HIS A 62 -0.22 -18.06 -14.97
C HIS A 62 0.75 -17.81 -13.81
N ARG A 63 0.44 -18.33 -12.60
CA ARG A 63 1.34 -18.24 -11.46
C ARG A 63 2.63 -19.03 -11.68
N ALA A 64 2.54 -20.24 -12.21
CA ALA A 64 3.70 -21.08 -12.52
C ALA A 64 4.57 -20.45 -13.62
N ALA A 65 3.94 -19.89 -14.66
CA ALA A 65 4.64 -19.17 -15.73
C ALA A 65 5.38 -17.94 -15.20
N LEU A 66 4.71 -17.12 -14.38
CA LEU A 66 5.32 -15.93 -13.76
C LEU A 66 6.54 -16.30 -12.90
N LEU A 67 6.42 -17.33 -12.05
CA LEU A 67 7.52 -17.78 -11.20
C LEU A 67 8.72 -18.28 -12.02
N SER A 68 8.46 -19.05 -13.08
CA SER A 68 9.51 -19.52 -13.99
C SER A 68 10.26 -18.34 -14.63
N ALA A 69 9.54 -17.31 -15.07
CA ALA A 69 10.13 -16.11 -15.68
C ALA A 69 10.99 -15.31 -14.69
N ILE A 70 10.54 -15.15 -13.44
CA ILE A 70 11.32 -14.48 -12.38
C ILE A 70 12.61 -15.26 -12.09
N GLN A 71 12.54 -16.58 -11.99
CA GLN A 71 13.71 -17.43 -11.72
C GLN A 71 14.75 -17.39 -12.84
N ALA A 72 14.29 -17.43 -14.10
CA ALA A 72 15.18 -17.29 -15.25
C ALA A 72 15.89 -15.92 -15.23
N SER A 73 15.14 -14.84 -15.00
CA SER A 73 15.69 -13.48 -14.94
C SER A 73 16.72 -13.29 -13.81
N ALA A 74 16.46 -13.86 -12.63
CA ALA A 74 17.40 -13.85 -11.51
C ALA A 74 18.70 -14.61 -11.82
N SER A 75 18.63 -15.65 -12.65
CA SER A 75 19.80 -16.44 -13.07
C SER A 75 20.67 -15.69 -14.10
N HIS A 76 20.08 -14.79 -14.88
CA HIS A 76 20.78 -13.99 -15.90
C HIS A 76 21.44 -12.71 -15.35
N HIS A 77 21.15 -12.30 -14.11
CA HIS A 77 21.70 -11.08 -13.50
C HIS A 77 22.83 -11.35 -12.48
N CYS A 78 23.26 -12.62 -12.34
CA CYS A 78 24.33 -13.06 -11.43
C CYS A 78 25.50 -13.72 -12.20
N THR A 79 25.91 -13.11 -13.31
CA THR A 79 27.16 -13.36 -14.05
C THR A 79 27.70 -12.02 -14.50
#